data_AF-A0A645IZ47-F1
#
_entry.id   AF-A0A645IZ47-F1
#
_cell.length_a   1.000
_cell.length_b   1.000
_cell.length_c   1.000
_cell.angle_alpha   90.00
_cell.angle_beta   90.00
_cell.angle_gamma   90.00
#
_symmetry.space_group_name_H-M   'P 1'
#
loop_
_entity.id
_entity.type
_entity.pdbx_description
1 polymer ?
#
loop_
_entity_poly.entity_id
_entity_poly.type
_entity_poly.pdbx_seq_one_letter_code
_entity_poly.pdbx_strand_id
1 'polypeptide(L)'
;MGNGSLTDDPPLFDEADGLMRAGGDRAFLAELLTLFADSHEPCAARLRELAAAGDRAGGIDIAHSLKGVSGNVGLRRLSEAARRTEATLRGCDDPETAMLALADLTLETTAFARSKGAEMAGTRK
;
A
#
# COMPACT_ATOMS: atom_id res chain seq x y z
N MET A 1 -1.44 22.51 -28.08
CA MET A 1 -1.15 21.07 -27.90
C MET A 1 -0.91 20.89 -26.42
N GLY A 2 -1.82 20.21 -25.73
CA GLY A 2 -1.91 20.22 -24.26
C GLY A 2 -0.72 19.54 -23.59
N ASN A 3 -0.24 20.16 -22.51
CA ASN A 3 0.76 19.64 -21.58
C ASN A 3 0.37 18.24 -21.08
N GLY A 4 1.11 17.20 -21.48
CA GLY A 4 1.14 15.92 -20.77
C GLY A 4 1.93 16.10 -19.47
N SER A 5 1.27 16.60 -18.43
CA SER A 5 1.89 16.83 -17.12
C SER A 5 2.17 15.50 -16.43
N LEU A 6 3.45 15.30 -16.10
CA LEU A 6 3.98 14.46 -15.03
C LEU A 6 2.94 14.13 -13.93
N THR A 7 2.48 12.87 -13.82
CA THR A 7 1.90 12.16 -12.63
C THR A 7 0.90 11.05 -13.05
N ASP A 8 1.36 9.91 -13.57
CA ASP A 8 0.50 8.73 -13.82
C ASP A 8 0.42 7.77 -12.61
N ASP A 9 1.08 8.09 -11.49
CA ASP A 9 0.92 7.30 -10.26
C ASP A 9 -0.36 7.72 -9.53
N PRO A 10 -1.19 6.75 -9.09
CA PRO A 10 -2.42 7.06 -8.35
C PRO A 10 -2.10 7.72 -7.00
N PRO A 11 -3.06 8.45 -6.40
CA PRO A 11 -2.87 9.06 -5.10
C PRO A 11 -2.54 8.02 -4.03
N LEU A 12 -1.80 8.44 -2.99
CA LEU A 12 -1.48 7.55 -1.87
C LEU A 12 -2.76 7.00 -1.22
N PHE A 13 -3.74 7.86 -1.01
CA PHE A 13 -5.05 7.53 -0.46
C PHE A 13 -6.16 8.23 -1.23
N ASP A 14 -7.16 7.46 -1.64
CA ASP A 14 -8.42 7.94 -2.19
C ASP A 14 -9.51 7.75 -1.13
N GLU A 15 -9.83 8.83 -0.43
CA GLU A 15 -10.79 8.83 0.68
C GLU A 15 -12.20 8.47 0.20
N ALA A 16 -12.59 8.88 -1.00
CA ALA A 16 -13.91 8.58 -1.56
C ALA A 16 -14.04 7.08 -1.88
N ASP A 17 -13.01 6.51 -2.49
CA ASP A 17 -12.90 5.07 -2.80
C ASP A 17 -12.89 4.22 -1.52
N GLY A 18 -12.14 4.66 -0.51
CA GLY A 18 -12.10 4.04 0.83
C GLY A 18 -13.46 4.11 1.54
N LEU A 19 -14.11 5.28 1.55
CA LEU A 19 -15.41 5.45 2.19
C LEU A 19 -16.49 4.60 1.52
N MET A 20 -16.50 4.56 0.19
CA MET A 20 -17.42 3.72 -0.57
C MET A 20 -17.30 2.24 -0.16
N ARG A 21 -16.07 1.73 0.04
CA ARG A 21 -15.84 0.34 0.50
C ARG A 21 -16.22 0.13 1.96
N ALA A 22 -16.06 1.17 2.78
CA ALA A 22 -16.53 1.17 4.17
C ALA A 22 -18.06 1.42 4.29
N GLY A 23 -18.82 1.39 3.19
CA GLY A 23 -20.27 1.61 3.22
C GLY A 23 -20.68 3.03 3.60
N GLY A 24 -19.78 4.01 3.43
CA GLY A 24 -19.96 5.40 3.86
C GLY A 24 -19.63 5.66 5.33
N ASP A 25 -19.20 4.65 6.10
CA ASP A 25 -18.85 4.81 7.50
C ASP A 25 -17.40 5.29 7.68
N ARG A 26 -17.27 6.57 8.02
CA ARG A 26 -15.98 7.23 8.26
C ARG A 26 -15.25 6.66 9.48
N ALA A 27 -15.97 6.27 10.54
CA ALA A 27 -15.37 5.73 11.75
C ALA A 27 -14.85 4.31 11.50
N PHE A 28 -15.60 3.53 10.73
CA PHE A 28 -15.15 2.21 10.30
C PHE A 28 -13.92 2.30 9.38
N LEU A 29 -13.91 3.21 8.41
CA LEU A 29 -12.72 3.43 7.57
C LEU A 29 -11.49 3.84 8.40
N ALA A 30 -11.68 4.66 9.43
CA ALA A 30 -10.60 5.03 10.35
C ALA A 30 -10.00 3.80 11.06
N GLU A 31 -10.85 2.91 11.57
CA GLU A 31 -10.44 1.64 12.19
C GLU A 31 -9.69 0.75 11.21
N LEU A 32 -10.19 0.62 9.98
CA LEU A 32 -9.53 -0.16 8.93
C LEU A 32 -8.14 0.39 8.57
N LEU A 33 -7.96 1.71 8.52
CA LEU A 33 -6.66 2.34 8.27
C LEU A 33 -5.66 2.08 9.40
N THR A 34 -6.11 2.17 10.66
CA THR A 34 -5.27 1.85 11.82
C THR A 34 -4.89 0.36 11.83
N LEU A 35 -5.87 -0.54 11.63
CA LEU A 35 -5.63 -1.98 11.56
C LEU A 35 -4.67 -2.36 10.42
N PHE A 36 -4.83 -1.71 9.26
CA PHE A 36 -3.91 -1.88 8.13
C PHE A 36 -2.48 -1.50 8.53
N ALA A 37 -2.29 -0.33 9.16
CA ALA A 37 -0.97 0.13 9.57
C ALA A 37 -0.29 -0.86 10.54
N ASP A 38 -1.02 -1.31 11.56
CA ASP A 38 -0.48 -2.21 12.58
C ASP A 38 -0.17 -3.61 12.04
N SER A 39 -0.97 -4.10 11.10
CA SER A 39 -0.81 -5.43 10.51
C SER A 39 0.30 -5.49 9.45
N HIS A 40 0.60 -4.37 8.78
CA HIS A 40 1.46 -4.36 7.59
C HIS A 40 2.73 -3.50 7.73
N GLU A 41 2.94 -2.78 8.83
CA GLU A 41 4.23 -2.15 9.16
C GLU A 41 5.41 -3.14 9.09
N PRO A 42 5.31 -4.39 9.61
CA PRO A 42 6.41 -5.36 9.51
C PRO A 42 6.71 -5.84 8.08
N CYS A 43 5.77 -5.72 7.14
CA CYS A 43 5.96 -6.16 5.76
C CYS A 43 7.14 -5.43 5.10
N ALA A 44 7.39 -4.16 5.45
CA ALA A 44 8.52 -3.40 4.91
C ALA A 44 9.88 -4.01 5.30
N ALA A 45 10.04 -4.43 6.55
CA ALA A 45 11.26 -5.10 6.99
C ALA A 45 11.40 -6.46 6.29
N ARG A 46 10.31 -7.22 6.22
CA ARG A 46 10.29 -8.54 5.59
C ARG A 46 10.63 -8.49 4.10
N LEU A 47 10.13 -7.50 3.35
CA LEU A 47 10.49 -7.30 1.94
C LEU A 47 11.98 -7.06 1.75
N ARG A 48 12.63 -6.30 2.65
CA ARG A 48 14.09 -6.08 2.59
C ARG A 48 14.87 -7.36 2.87
N GLU A 49 14.42 -8.19 3.82
CA GLU A 49 15.03 -9.50 4.07
C GLU A 49 14.92 -10.44 2.87
N LEU A 50 13.73 -10.50 2.26
CA LEU A 50 13.48 -11.34 1.08
C LEU A 50 14.29 -10.85 -0.13
N ALA A 51 14.46 -9.55 -0.28
CA ALA A 51 15.33 -8.95 -1.30
C ALA A 51 16.77 -9.40 -1.12
N ALA A 52 17.33 -9.27 0.09
CA ALA A 52 18.70 -9.71 0.40
C ALA A 52 18.90 -11.22 0.25
N ALA A 53 17.85 -12.02 0.53
CA ALA A 53 17.87 -13.48 0.37
C ALA A 53 17.62 -13.95 -1.07
N GLY A 54 17.21 -13.06 -1.99
CA GLY A 54 16.78 -13.43 -3.34
C GLY A 54 15.48 -14.25 -3.38
N ASP A 55 14.68 -14.24 -2.31
CA ASP A 55 13.45 -15.03 -2.20
C ASP A 55 12.28 -14.31 -2.89
N ARG A 56 12.19 -14.55 -4.20
CA ARG A 56 11.11 -14.03 -5.05
C ARG A 56 9.73 -14.56 -4.65
N ALA A 57 9.65 -15.81 -4.19
CA ALA A 57 8.36 -16.43 -3.87
C ALA A 57 7.73 -15.72 -2.67
N GLY A 58 8.50 -15.51 -1.60
CA GLY A 58 8.04 -14.71 -0.47
C GLY A 58 7.71 -13.27 -0.84
N GLY A 59 8.47 -12.66 -1.76
CA GLY A 59 8.18 -11.32 -2.26
C GLY A 59 6.85 -11.22 -3.00
N ILE A 60 6.51 -12.23 -3.82
CA ILE A 60 5.23 -12.33 -4.53
C ILE A 60 4.07 -12.43 -3.54
N ASP A 61 4.21 -13.25 -2.50
CA ASP A 61 3.14 -13.44 -1.50
C ASP A 61 2.83 -12.13 -0.74
N ILE A 62 3.88 -11.39 -0.34
CA ILE A 62 3.70 -10.09 0.31
C ILE A 62 3.08 -9.07 -0.65
N ALA A 63 3.59 -8.97 -1.87
CA ALA A 63 3.03 -8.06 -2.87
C ALA A 63 1.56 -8.37 -3.17
N HIS A 64 1.20 -9.65 -3.30
CA HIS A 64 -0.18 -10.08 -3.50
C HIS A 64 -1.10 -9.66 -2.34
N SER A 65 -0.64 -9.89 -1.11
CA SER A 65 -1.36 -9.49 0.10
C SER A 65 -1.55 -7.96 0.17
N LEU A 66 -0.46 -7.20 0.06
CA LEU A 66 -0.48 -5.74 0.10
C LEU A 66 -1.40 -5.16 -0.98
N LYS A 67 -1.37 -5.69 -2.20
CA LYS A 67 -2.26 -5.29 -3.29
C LYS A 67 -3.73 -5.36 -2.88
N GLY A 68 -4.14 -6.50 -2.29
CA GLY A 68 -5.52 -6.75 -1.88
C GLY A 68 -5.96 -5.87 -0.71
N VAL A 69 -5.18 -5.86 0.37
CA VAL A 69 -5.55 -5.14 1.59
C VAL A 69 -5.53 -3.62 1.41
N SER A 70 -4.54 -3.06 0.71
CA SER A 70 -4.46 -1.61 0.44
C SER A 70 -5.57 -1.15 -0.49
N GLY A 71 -5.93 -1.96 -1.48
CA GLY A 71 -7.03 -1.69 -2.41
C GLY A 71 -8.40 -1.64 -1.74
N ASN A 72 -8.57 -2.28 -0.57
CA ASN A 72 -9.83 -2.30 0.18
C ASN A 72 -10.05 -1.06 1.05
N VAL A 73 -8.98 -0.32 1.36
CA VAL A 73 -9.01 0.87 2.21
C VAL A 73 -8.65 2.14 1.44
N GLY A 74 -8.70 2.11 0.09
CA GLY A 74 -8.42 3.27 -0.75
C GLY A 74 -6.94 3.65 -0.84
N LEU A 75 -6.00 2.82 -0.37
CA LEU A 75 -4.55 3.07 -0.46
C LEU A 75 -4.00 2.73 -1.86
N ARG A 76 -4.44 3.49 -2.87
CA ARG A 76 -4.30 3.16 -4.30
C ARG A 76 -2.85 3.04 -4.77
N ARG A 77 -1.97 3.94 -4.32
CA ARG A 77 -0.55 3.93 -4.70
C ARG A 77 0.17 2.65 -4.27
N LEU A 78 -0.08 2.19 -3.05
CA LEU A 78 0.48 0.95 -2.56
C LEU A 78 -0.09 -0.26 -3.31
N SER A 79 -1.40 -0.26 -3.58
CA SER A 79 -2.04 -1.35 -4.34
C SER A 79 -1.44 -1.51 -5.73
N GLU A 80 -1.24 -0.40 -6.43
CA GLU A 80 -0.65 -0.39 -7.77
C GLU A 80 0.84 -0.72 -7.77
N ALA A 81 1.62 -0.19 -6.81
CA ALA A 81 3.02 -0.58 -6.64
C ALA A 81 3.15 -2.08 -6.37
N ALA A 82 2.34 -2.64 -5.49
CA ALA A 82 2.34 -4.06 -5.18
C ALA A 82 1.97 -4.91 -6.40
N ARG A 83 0.99 -4.48 -7.22
CA ARG A 83 0.66 -5.11 -8.50
C ARG A 83 1.85 -5.12 -9.47
N ARG A 84 2.57 -4.00 -9.60
CA ARG A 84 3.76 -3.88 -10.44
C ARG A 84 4.87 -4.80 -9.95
N THR A 85 5.18 -4.78 -8.65
CA THR A 85 6.18 -5.65 -8.03
C THR A 85 5.83 -7.13 -8.22
N GLU A 86 4.58 -7.54 -8.02
CA GLU A 86 4.14 -8.94 -8.26
C GLU A 86 4.41 -9.38 -9.70
N ALA A 87 4.16 -8.52 -10.70
CA ALA A 87 4.45 -8.80 -12.10
C ALA A 87 5.97 -8.89 -12.37
N THR A 88 6.74 -7.95 -11.84
CA THR A 88 8.20 -7.89 -11.96
C THR A 88 8.88 -9.13 -11.38
N LEU A 89 8.46 -9.58 -10.20
CA LEU A 89 9.00 -10.78 -9.57
C LEU A 89 8.65 -12.06 -10.33
N ARG A 90 7.49 -12.12 -10.99
CA ARG A 90 7.10 -13.23 -11.87
C ARG A 90 7.86 -13.23 -13.19
N GLY A 91 8.13 -12.05 -13.75
CA GLY A 91 8.95 -11.87 -14.96
C GLY A 91 10.44 -12.11 -14.72
N CYS A 92 10.88 -12.11 -13.45
CA CYS A 92 12.28 -12.19 -13.03
C CYS A 92 13.13 -10.97 -13.47
N ASP A 93 12.48 -9.83 -13.68
CA ASP A 93 13.15 -8.56 -13.97
C ASP A 93 13.53 -7.87 -12.66
N ASP A 94 14.81 -7.66 -12.37
CA ASP A 94 15.32 -6.91 -11.19
C ASP A 94 14.48 -7.03 -9.88
N PRO A 95 14.35 -8.24 -9.32
CA PRO A 95 13.45 -8.50 -8.19
C PRO A 95 13.87 -7.78 -6.90
N GLU A 96 15.16 -7.55 -6.71
CA GLU A 96 15.69 -6.87 -5.53
C GLU A 96 15.21 -5.41 -5.49
N THR A 97 15.45 -4.65 -6.56
CA THR A 97 15.01 -3.25 -6.65
C THR A 97 13.49 -3.12 -6.48
N ALA A 98 12.72 -4.02 -7.09
CA ALA A 98 11.26 -4.01 -6.99
C ALA A 98 10.75 -4.27 -5.57
N MET A 99 11.40 -5.16 -4.80
CA MET A 99 11.06 -5.43 -3.41
C MET A 99 11.48 -4.28 -2.49
N LEU A 100 12.65 -3.68 -2.70
CA LEU A 100 13.12 -2.53 -1.91
C LEU A 100 12.22 -1.31 -2.11
N ALA A 101 11.85 -1.00 -3.35
CA ALA A 101 10.91 0.08 -3.66
C ALA A 101 9.53 -0.14 -3.02
N LEU A 102 9.03 -1.38 -3.03
CA LEU A 102 7.76 -1.71 -2.36
C LEU A 102 7.89 -1.60 -0.83
N ALA A 103 9.04 -1.96 -0.26
CA ALA A 103 9.29 -1.85 1.18
C ALA A 103 9.26 -0.39 1.65
N ASP A 104 9.89 0.51 0.90
CA ASP A 104 9.92 1.94 1.22
C ASP A 104 8.52 2.55 1.17
N LEU A 105 7.76 2.27 0.10
CA LEU A 105 6.38 2.76 -0.02
C LEU A 105 5.45 2.14 1.03
N THR A 106 5.67 0.88 1.41
CA THR A 106 4.88 0.24 2.48
C THR A 106 5.07 0.99 3.80
N LEU A 107 6.30 1.34 4.15
CA LEU A 107 6.61 2.10 5.37
C LEU A 107 6.00 3.51 5.35
N GLU A 108 6.10 4.22 4.22
CA GLU A 108 5.44 5.51 4.03
C GLU A 108 3.92 5.40 4.22
N THR A 109 3.32 4.36 3.61
CA THR A 109 1.87 4.18 3.59
C THR A 109 1.31 3.77 4.95
N THR A 110 2.00 2.92 5.71
CA THR A 110 1.54 2.51 7.06
C THR A 110 1.62 3.67 8.04
N ALA A 111 2.68 4.49 7.97
CA ALA A 111 2.77 5.73 8.75
C ALA A 111 1.65 6.72 8.42
N PHE A 112 1.37 6.92 7.12
CA PHE A 112 0.25 7.74 6.68
C PHE A 112 -1.09 7.19 7.18
N ALA A 113 -1.35 5.89 7.01
CA ALA A 113 -2.61 5.26 7.40
C ALA A 113 -2.87 5.37 8.91
N ARG A 114 -1.84 5.18 9.74
CA ARG A 114 -1.94 5.38 11.20
C ARG A 114 -2.34 6.81 11.56
N SER A 115 -1.68 7.80 10.96
CA SER A 115 -1.99 9.22 11.17
C SER A 115 -3.41 9.57 10.71
N LYS A 116 -3.79 9.12 9.51
CA LYS A 116 -5.10 9.41 8.90
C LYS A 116 -6.24 8.73 9.67
N GLY A 117 -6.05 7.49 10.11
CA GLY A 117 -7.00 6.80 10.98
C GLY A 117 -7.26 7.57 12.28
N ALA A 118 -6.20 8.05 12.95
CA ALA A 118 -6.34 8.84 14.17
C ALA A 118 -7.07 10.19 13.94
N GLU A 119 -6.76 10.89 12.84
CA GLU A 119 -7.44 12.13 12.43
C GLU A 119 -8.95 11.90 12.21
N MET A 120 -9.29 10.84 11.46
CA MET A 120 -10.68 10.51 11.13
C MET A 120 -11.50 10.09 12.35
N ALA A 121 -10.89 9.36 13.29
CA ALA A 121 -11.53 8.97 14.54
C ALA A 121 -11.78 10.17 15.50
N GLY A 122 -10.88 11.15 15.50
CA GLY A 122 -11.01 12.38 16.31
C GLY A 122 -12.05 13.38 15.81
N THR A 123 -12.57 13.21 14.59
CA THR A 123 -13.52 14.15 13.95
C THR A 123 -14.98 13.85 14.30
N ARG A 124 -15.28 13.07 15.35
CA ARG A 124 -16.64 12.96 15.89
C ARG A 124 -17.11 14.33 16.42
N LYS A 125 -17.86 15.06 15.60
CA LYS A 125 -18.64 16.23 16.00
C LYS A 125 -20.12 15.93 15.80
#